data_AF-A0A382FNG3-F1
#
_entry.id   AF-A0A382FNG3-F1
#
_cell.length_a   1.000
_cell.length_b   1.000
_cell.length_c   1.000
_cell.angle_alpha   90.00
_cell.angle_beta   90.00
_cell.angle_gamma   90.00
#
_symmetry.space_group_name_H-M   'P 1'
#
loop_
_entity.id
_entity.type
_entity.pdbx_description
1 polymer ?
#
loop_
_entity_poly.entity_id
_entity_poly.type
_entity_poly.pdbx_seq_one_letter_code
_entity_poly.pdbx_strand_id
1 'polypeptide(L)'
;MIIKIVTNYFKQSYKQSKVAFYCELCEAVLVGGASATLTFTVLDPATKVFVPMYFVGSMMGVISTTIRKAAFATILTSWFTIMNAIALVKLFL
;
A
#
# COMPACT_ATOMS: atom_id res chain seq x y z
N MET A 1 -12.40 9.44 23.36
CA MET A 1 -11.99 8.07 23.75
C MET A 1 -11.29 7.33 22.61
N ILE A 2 -11.89 7.24 21.42
CA ILE A 2 -11.33 6.56 20.23
C ILE A 2 -10.00 7.16 19.73
N ILE A 3 -9.89 8.50 19.66
CA ILE A 3 -8.67 9.17 19.18
C ILE A 3 -7.43 8.74 19.98
N LYS A 4 -7.52 8.67 21.31
CA LYS A 4 -6.42 8.20 22.18
C LYS A 4 -6.01 6.76 21.89
N ILE A 5 -6.97 5.89 21.58
CA ILE A 5 -6.73 4.48 21.26
C ILE A 5 -5.95 4.39 19.94
N VAL A 6 -6.41 5.10 18.91
CA VAL A 6 -5.73 5.16 17.61
C VAL A 6 -4.31 5.71 17.78
N THR A 7 -4.13 6.86 18.44
CA THR A 7 -2.79 7.43 18.67
C THR A 7 -1.87 6.46 19.42
N ASN A 8 -2.40 5.67 20.36
CA ASN A 8 -1.61 4.64 21.05
C ASN A 8 -1.21 3.50 20.12
N TYR A 9 -2.06 3.07 19.19
CA TYR A 9 -1.68 2.09 18.17
C TYR A 9 -0.55 2.59 17.27
N PHE A 10 -0.61 3.85 16.82
CA PHE A 10 0.48 4.46 16.04
C PHE A 10 1.79 4.51 16.85
N LYS A 11 1.72 4.89 18.13
CA LYS A 11 2.91 4.91 19.01
C LYS A 11 3.50 3.52 19.27
N GLN A 12 2.65 2.51 19.49
CA GLN A 12 3.09 1.12 19.69
C GLN A 12 3.69 0.55 18.40
N SER A 13 3.04 0.80 17.26
CA SER A 13 3.48 0.42 15.93
C SER A 13 4.88 0.99 15.61
N TYR A 14 5.09 2.28 15.87
CA TYR A 14 6.39 2.95 15.71
C TYR A 14 7.48 2.39 16.64
N LYS A 15 7.13 2.07 17.90
CA LYS A 15 8.07 1.47 18.86
C LYS A 15 8.48 0.04 18.48
N GLN A 16 7.57 -0.73 17.90
CA GLN A 16 7.83 -2.12 17.52
C GLN A 16 8.77 -2.22 16.32
N SER A 17 8.51 -1.43 15.27
CA SER A 17 9.42 -1.35 14.12
C SER A 17 9.18 -0.06 13.35
N LYS A 18 10.19 0.83 13.36
CA LYS A 18 10.16 2.08 12.60
C LYS A 18 10.05 1.82 11.10
N VAL A 19 10.71 0.78 10.61
CA VAL A 19 10.69 0.41 9.18
C VAL A 19 9.28 0.00 8.78
N ALA A 20 8.64 -0.91 9.52
CA ALA A 20 7.27 -1.35 9.23
C ALA A 20 6.29 -0.18 9.28
N PHE A 21 6.43 0.72 10.27
CA PHE A 21 5.57 1.89 10.40
C PHE A 21 5.62 2.83 9.19
N TYR A 22 6.83 3.18 8.72
CA TYR A 22 6.96 4.04 7.54
C TYR A 22 6.48 3.33 6.27
N CYS A 23 6.71 2.02 6.15
CA CYS A 23 6.17 1.23 5.05
C CYS A 23 4.63 1.24 5.03
N GLU A 24 3.97 1.06 6.17
CA GLU A 24 2.50 1.15 6.29
C GLU A 24 1.97 2.54 5.95
N LEU A 25 2.66 3.60 6.40
CA LEU A 25 2.27 4.96 6.10
C LEU A 25 2.35 5.24 4.60
N CYS A 26 3.47 4.86 3.97
CA CYS A 26 3.66 5.06 2.55
C CYS A 26 2.72 4.18 1.72
N GLU A 27 2.48 2.92 2.12
CA GLU A 27 1.45 2.06 1.53
C GLU A 27 0.08 2.75 1.59
N ALA A 28 -0.33 3.24 2.75
CA ALA A 28 -1.63 3.89 2.93
C ALA A 28 -1.79 5.13 2.03
N VAL A 29 -0.75 5.96 1.91
CA VAL A 29 -0.76 7.15 1.06
C VAL A 29 -0.78 6.78 -0.42
N LEU A 30 0.05 5.83 -0.85
CA LEU A 30 0.17 5.44 -2.26
C LEU A 30 -1.05 4.66 -2.76
N VAL A 31 -1.51 3.67 -2.01
CA VAL A 31 -2.69 2.87 -2.35
C VAL A 31 -3.95 3.72 -2.24
N GLY A 32 -4.05 4.56 -1.20
CA GLY A 32 -5.15 5.51 -1.05
C GLY A 32 -5.19 6.56 -2.17
N GLY A 33 -4.04 7.14 -2.52
CA GLY A 33 -3.90 8.07 -3.63
C GLY A 33 -4.18 7.45 -4.99
N ALA A 34 -3.75 6.20 -5.22
CA ALA A 34 -4.09 5.43 -6.41
C ALA A 34 -5.59 5.17 -6.53
N SER A 35 -6.24 4.80 -5.42
CA SER A 35 -7.69 4.64 -5.36
C SER A 35 -8.41 5.95 -5.67
N ALA A 36 -7.97 7.06 -5.08
CA ALA A 36 -8.56 8.37 -5.35
C ALA A 36 -8.41 8.75 -6.82
N THR A 37 -7.22 8.56 -7.40
CA THR A 37 -6.95 8.82 -8.81
C THR A 37 -7.89 8.02 -9.69
N LEU A 38 -7.98 6.71 -9.46
CA LEU A 38 -8.89 5.83 -10.21
C LEU A 38 -10.36 6.28 -10.08
N THR A 39 -10.81 6.69 -8.89
CA THR A 39 -12.18 7.19 -8.66
C THR A 39 -12.46 8.47 -9.46
N PHE A 40 -11.54 9.43 -9.45
CA PHE A 40 -11.74 10.70 -10.15
C PHE A 40 -11.50 10.61 -11.67
N THR A 41 -10.71 9.62 -12.12
CA THR A 41 -10.44 9.38 -13.55
C THR A 41 -11.18 8.14 -14.05
N VAL A 42 -12.33 7.77 -13.50
CA VAL A 42 -12.98 6.49 -13.82
C VAL A 42 -13.44 6.39 -15.29
N LEU A 43 -13.81 7.52 -15.90
CA LEU A 43 -14.29 7.60 -17.29
C LEU A 43 -13.14 7.58 -18.31
N ASP A 44 -11.97 8.10 -17.93
CA ASP A 44 -10.74 8.04 -18.72
C ASP A 44 -9.57 7.67 -17.78
N PRO A 45 -9.35 6.37 -17.54
CA PRO A 45 -8.45 5.89 -16.50
C PRO A 45 -7.02 6.37 -16.71
N ALA A 46 -6.49 7.15 -15.75
CA ALA A 46 -5.09 7.56 -15.68
C ALA A 46 -4.18 6.39 -15.25
N THR A 47 -4.23 5.29 -16.00
CA THR A 47 -3.54 4.01 -15.77
C THR A 47 -2.04 4.17 -15.61
N LYS A 48 -1.42 5.08 -16.37
CA LYS A 48 0.01 5.41 -16.25
C LYS A 48 0.39 6.07 -14.93
N VAL A 49 -0.59 6.53 -14.13
CA VAL A 49 -0.36 7.20 -12.85
C VAL A 49 -0.74 6.28 -11.69
N PHE A 50 -1.97 5.73 -11.69
CA PHE A 50 -2.43 4.94 -10.55
C PHE A 50 -1.81 3.53 -10.47
N VAL A 51 -1.45 2.90 -11.60
CA VAL A 51 -0.85 1.55 -11.60
C VAL A 51 0.56 1.54 -10.98
N PRO A 52 1.48 2.48 -11.32
CA PRO A 52 2.74 2.60 -10.60
C PRO A 52 2.55 2.87 -9.11
N MET A 53 1.58 3.71 -8.74
CA MET A 53 1.29 4.00 -7.33
C MET A 53 0.82 2.75 -6.58
N TYR A 54 -0.09 1.95 -7.16
CA TYR A 54 -0.50 0.68 -6.55
C TYR A 54 0.66 -0.31 -6.44
N PHE A 55 1.53 -0.39 -7.45
CA PHE A 55 2.67 -1.29 -7.42
C PHE A 55 3.64 -0.96 -6.27
N VAL A 56 4.08 0.30 -6.19
CA VAL A 56 4.99 0.74 -5.14
C VAL A 56 4.32 0.62 -3.77
N GLY A 57 3.04 1.01 -3.67
CA GLY A 57 2.26 0.88 -2.44
C GLY A 57 2.15 -0.57 -1.95
N SER A 58 1.82 -1.50 -2.84
CA SER A 58 1.70 -2.92 -2.48
C SER A 58 3.05 -3.55 -2.13
N MET A 59 4.16 -3.13 -2.76
CA MET A 59 5.51 -3.57 -2.37
C MET A 59 5.84 -3.16 -0.92
N MET A 60 5.49 -1.92 -0.54
CA MET A 60 5.67 -1.45 0.83
C MET A 60 4.80 -2.23 1.81
N GLY A 61 3.59 -2.63 1.38
CA GLY A 61 2.72 -3.53 2.12
C GLY A 61 3.34 -4.91 2.36
N VAL A 62 3.97 -5.51 1.34
CA VAL A 62 4.68 -6.80 1.52
C VAL A 62 5.79 -6.69 2.57
N ILE A 63 6.56 -5.60 2.54
CA ILE A 63 7.66 -5.37 3.49
C ILE A 63 7.10 -5.20 4.91
N SER A 64 6.07 -4.36 5.09
CA SER A 64 5.47 -4.09 6.40
C SER A 64 4.84 -5.35 7.01
N THR A 65 4.03 -6.08 6.25
CA THR A 65 3.31 -7.27 6.74
C THR A 65 4.25 -8.43 7.02
N THR A 66 5.35 -8.54 6.27
CA THR A 66 6.41 -9.52 6.53
C THR A 66 7.10 -9.25 7.86
N ILE A 67 7.46 -7.99 8.14
CA ILE A 67 8.06 -7.60 9.43
C ILE A 67 7.09 -7.86 10.59
N ARG A 68 5.78 -7.66 10.38
CA ARG A 68 4.75 -7.92 11.39
C ARG A 68 4.32 -9.38 11.50
N LYS A 69 4.87 -10.27 10.68
CA LYS A 69 4.49 -11.70 10.62
C LYS A 69 2.99 -11.90 10.35
N ALA A 70 2.39 -11.01 9.58
CA ALA A 70 0.97 -11.07 9.21
C ALA A 70 0.78 -11.91 7.93
N ALA A 71 0.76 -13.23 8.07
CA ALA A 71 0.80 -14.18 6.94
C ALA A 71 -0.23 -13.91 5.83
N PHE A 72 -1.51 -13.77 6.18
CA PHE A 72 -2.57 -13.50 5.19
C PHE A 72 -2.41 -12.14 4.49
N ALA A 73 -2.00 -11.11 5.24
CA ALA A 73 -1.78 -9.78 4.68
C ALA A 73 -0.57 -9.78 3.74
N THR A 74 0.49 -10.53 4.05
CA THR A 74 1.64 -10.72 3.15
C THR A 74 1.24 -11.41 1.86
N ILE A 75 0.41 -12.45 1.91
CA ILE A 75 -0.06 -13.13 0.69
C ILE A 75 -0.85 -12.15 -0.19
N LEU A 76 -1.77 -11.39 0.42
CA LEU A 76 -2.62 -10.46 -0.31
C LEU A 76 -1.83 -9.30 -0.95
N THR A 77 -0.94 -8.66 -0.17
CA THR A 77 -0.07 -7.58 -0.68
C THR A 77 0.92 -8.08 -1.74
N SER A 78 1.39 -9.33 -1.61
CA SER A 78 2.23 -9.96 -2.63
C SER A 78 1.46 -10.19 -3.92
N TRP A 79 0.24 -10.69 -3.84
CA TRP A 79 -0.63 -10.86 -4.99
C TRP A 79 -0.89 -9.53 -5.72
N PHE A 80 -1.23 -8.47 -4.97
CA PHE A 80 -1.38 -7.14 -5.55
C PHE A 80 -0.10 -6.65 -6.23
N THR A 81 1.05 -6.91 -5.62
CA THR A 81 2.35 -6.53 -6.21
C THR A 81 2.58 -7.23 -7.55
N ILE A 82 2.29 -8.53 -7.64
CA ILE A 82 2.43 -9.31 -8.89
C ILE A 82 1.47 -8.77 -9.96
N MET A 83 0.20 -8.56 -9.62
CA MET A 83 -0.79 -8.08 -10.60
C MET A 83 -0.47 -6.68 -11.11
N ASN A 84 -0.04 -5.77 -10.23
CA ASN A 84 0.36 -4.43 -10.62
C ASN A 84 1.68 -4.43 -11.42
N ALA A 85 2.61 -5.36 -11.16
CA ALA A 85 3.80 -5.53 -12.00
C ALA A 85 3.44 -5.96 -13.43
N ILE A 86 2.53 -6.93 -13.58
CA ILE A 86 2.04 -7.36 -14.90
C ILE A 86 1.34 -6.21 -15.62
N ALA A 87 0.54 -5.42 -14.91
CA ALA A 87 -0.12 -4.25 -15.47
C ALA A 87 0.88 -3.18 -15.92
N LEU A 88 1.96 -2.94 -15.16
CA LEU A 88 3.04 -2.04 -15.57
C LEU A 88 3.72 -2.51 -16.85
N VAL A 89 4.06 -3.80 -16.93
CA VAL A 89 4.67 -4.36 -18.15
C VAL A 89 3.76 -4.11 -19.35
N LYS A 90 2.46 -4.44 -19.25
CA LYS A 90 1.50 -4.21 -20.35
C LYS A 90 1.25 -2.74 -20.71
N LEU A 91 1.50 -1.81 -19.80
CA LEU A 91 1.27 -0.38 -20.04
C LEU A 91 2.45 0.31 -20.74
N PHE A 92 3.67 -0.23 -20.57
CA PHE A 92 4.90 0.41 -21.01
C PHE A 92 5.69 -0.40 -22.05
N LEU A 93 5.42 -1.70 -22.21
CA LEU A 93 5.96 -2.60 -23.25
C LEU A 93 4.82 -3.11 -24.13
#